data_AF-A0A3D1TE91-F1
#
_entry.id   AF-A0A3D1TE91-F1
#
_cell.length_a   1.000
_cell.length_b   1.000
_cell.length_c   1.000
_cell.angle_alpha   90.00
_cell.angle_beta   90.00
_cell.angle_gamma   90.00
#
_symmetry.space_group_name_H-M   'P 1'
#
loop_
_entity.id
_entity.type
_entity.pdbx_description
1 polymer ?
#
loop_
_entity_poly.entity_id
_entity_poly.type
_entity_poly.pdbx_seq_one_letter_code
_entity_poly.pdbx_strand_id
1 'polypeptide(L)'
;MNPNESWVDDWKIGLSPAKEDEIGRELLDIFRRFWQWADLDNKSKTTQQRYGSALHALGGWAVENAIEDDEPINAHLQLLEATAGGEGPLIYQGREEWQRELDTVCRKLHRFLASSC
;
A
#
# COMPACT_ATOMS: atom_id res chain seq x y z
N MET A 1 0.69 -12.80 2.57
CA MET A 1 2.08 -12.56 2.09
C MET A 1 2.66 -11.40 2.90
N ASN A 2 3.92 -11.46 3.32
CA ASN A 2 4.59 -10.35 4.01
C ASN A 2 5.29 -9.43 2.98
N PRO A 3 5.44 -8.13 3.27
CA PRO A 3 6.13 -7.20 2.38
C PRO A 3 7.59 -7.62 2.17
N ASN A 4 7.96 -7.87 0.92
CA ASN A 4 9.29 -8.33 0.54
C ASN A 4 9.74 -7.69 -0.79
N GLU A 5 11.01 -7.87 -1.15
CA GLU A 5 11.59 -7.21 -2.33
C GLU A 5 10.89 -7.55 -3.64
N SER A 6 10.26 -8.74 -3.78
CA SER A 6 9.56 -9.10 -5.02
C SER A 6 8.39 -8.18 -5.33
N TRP A 7 7.83 -7.49 -4.32
CA TRP A 7 6.69 -6.59 -4.52
C TRP A 7 7.06 -5.40 -5.41
N VAL A 8 8.29 -4.91 -5.30
CA VAL A 8 8.77 -3.80 -6.14
C VAL A 8 8.76 -4.21 -7.60
N ASP A 9 9.08 -5.47 -7.91
CA ASP A 9 9.02 -5.99 -9.27
C ASP A 9 7.57 -6.28 -9.71
N ASP A 10 6.71 -6.76 -8.80
CA ASP A 10 5.29 -7.04 -9.08
C ASP A 10 4.50 -5.77 -9.48
N TRP A 11 4.91 -4.60 -8.98
CA TRP A 11 4.22 -3.32 -9.25
C TRP A 11 4.68 -2.60 -10.52
N LYS A 12 5.73 -3.09 -11.19
CA LYS A 12 6.25 -2.44 -12.40
C LYS A 12 5.25 -2.56 -13.55
N ILE A 13 4.90 -1.42 -14.14
CA ILE A 13 4.04 -1.34 -15.33
C ILE A 13 4.85 -1.08 -16.61
N GLY A 14 6.15 -0.75 -16.48
CA GLY A 14 7.09 -0.65 -17.59
C GLY A 14 7.04 0.68 -18.35
N LEU A 15 6.37 1.70 -17.80
CA LEU A 15 6.26 3.03 -18.42
C LEU A 15 7.39 3.95 -17.98
N SER A 16 7.80 3.89 -16.72
CA SER A 16 8.92 4.66 -16.19
C SER A 16 9.72 3.85 -15.17
N PRO A 17 10.60 2.93 -15.63
CA PRO A 17 11.24 1.94 -14.73
C PRO A 17 12.02 2.55 -13.57
N ALA A 18 12.65 3.72 -13.77
CA ALA A 18 13.37 4.41 -12.70
C ALA A 18 12.42 4.96 -11.62
N LYS A 19 11.32 5.61 -12.06
CA LYS A 19 10.31 6.19 -11.17
C LYS A 19 9.55 5.08 -10.43
N GLU A 20 9.21 4.01 -11.12
CA GLU A 20 8.56 2.80 -10.56
C GLU A 20 9.42 2.13 -9.48
N ASP A 21 10.73 1.98 -9.71
CA ASP A 21 11.64 1.38 -8.72
C ASP A 21 11.81 2.28 -7.49
N GLU A 22 11.93 3.59 -7.69
CA GLU A 22 12.07 4.57 -6.61
C GLU A 22 10.84 4.59 -5.70
N ILE A 23 9.63 4.78 -6.25
CA ILE A 23 8.40 4.77 -5.46
C ILE A 23 8.12 3.39 -4.85
N GLY A 24 8.37 2.30 -5.59
CA GLY A 24 8.17 0.95 -5.10
C GLY A 24 9.01 0.65 -3.85
N ARG A 25 10.25 1.14 -3.80
CA ARG A 25 11.12 0.99 -2.61
C ARG A 25 10.61 1.80 -1.42
N GLU A 26 10.15 3.03 -1.64
CA GLU A 26 9.58 3.85 -0.56
C GLU A 26 8.32 3.19 0.04
N LEU A 27 7.42 2.71 -0.83
CA LEU A 27 6.21 1.98 -0.43
C LEU A 27 6.56 0.72 0.37
N LEU A 28 7.52 -0.08 -0.10
CA LEU A 28 7.94 -1.29 0.58
C LEU A 28 8.49 -0.99 1.99
N ASP A 29 9.31 0.05 2.13
CA ASP A 29 9.84 0.46 3.43
C ASP A 29 8.73 0.92 4.39
N ILE A 30 7.78 1.71 3.91
CA ILE A 30 6.58 2.12 4.68
C ILE A 30 5.80 0.88 5.13
N PHE A 31 5.53 -0.07 4.22
CA PHE A 31 4.75 -1.26 4.54
C PHE A 31 5.46 -2.19 5.51
N ARG A 32 6.79 -2.31 5.46
CA ARG A 32 7.57 -3.07 6.46
C ARG A 32 7.47 -2.44 7.84
N ARG A 33 7.63 -1.11 7.95
CA ARG A 33 7.47 -0.38 9.21
C ARG A 33 6.05 -0.51 9.77
N PHE A 34 5.04 -0.36 8.92
CA PHE A 34 3.65 -0.57 9.29
C PHE A 34 3.40 -2.01 9.76
N TRP A 35 3.95 -3.01 9.07
CA TRP A 35 3.79 -4.43 9.42
C TRP A 35 4.31 -4.73 10.83
N GLN A 36 5.48 -4.18 11.15
CA GLN A 36 6.08 -4.27 12.49
C GLN A 36 5.24 -3.52 13.53
N TRP A 37 4.85 -2.28 13.25
CA TRP A 37 4.01 -1.47 14.15
C TRP A 37 2.67 -2.13 14.45
N ALA A 38 2.06 -2.76 13.45
CA ALA A 38 0.79 -3.46 13.59
C ALA A 38 0.92 -4.86 14.21
N ASP A 39 2.16 -5.30 14.51
CA ASP A 39 2.51 -6.59 15.11
C ASP A 39 1.92 -7.77 14.31
N LEU A 40 2.05 -7.71 12.97
CA LEU A 40 1.37 -8.64 12.06
C LEU A 40 1.97 -10.06 12.07
N ASP A 41 3.27 -10.19 12.35
CA ASP A 41 3.93 -11.50 12.45
C ASP A 41 3.34 -12.37 13.56
N ASN A 42 2.79 -11.76 14.61
CA ASN A 42 2.12 -12.43 15.72
C ASN A 42 0.59 -12.60 15.53
N LYS A 43 0.03 -12.17 14.39
CA LYS A 43 -1.39 -12.39 14.06
C LYS A 43 -1.62 -13.70 13.35
N SER A 44 -2.89 -14.12 13.25
CA SER A 44 -3.28 -15.32 12.50
C SER A 44 -2.87 -15.22 11.03
N LYS A 45 -2.61 -16.38 10.40
CA LYS A 45 -2.28 -16.46 8.97
C LYS A 45 -3.34 -15.78 8.09
N THR A 46 -4.62 -15.91 8.43
CA THR A 46 -5.72 -15.23 7.72
C THR A 46 -5.58 -13.71 7.80
N THR A 47 -5.22 -13.18 8.98
CA THR A 47 -4.99 -11.74 9.16
C THR A 47 -3.78 -11.27 8.37
N GLN A 48 -2.67 -11.99 8.43
CA GLN A 48 -1.46 -11.69 7.66
C GLN A 48 -1.74 -11.71 6.16
N GLN A 49 -2.54 -12.68 5.68
CA GLN A 49 -2.92 -12.77 4.28
C GLN A 49 -3.75 -11.56 3.85
N ARG A 50 -4.80 -11.21 4.62
CA ARG A 50 -5.64 -10.04 4.34
C ARG A 50 -4.83 -8.74 4.27
N TYR A 51 -3.98 -8.50 5.27
CA TYR A 51 -3.12 -7.30 5.29
C TYR A 51 -2.11 -7.32 4.14
N GLY A 52 -1.48 -8.47 3.89
CA GLY A 52 -0.56 -8.64 2.76
C GLY A 52 -1.20 -8.33 1.42
N SER A 53 -2.35 -8.91 1.13
CA SER A 53 -3.08 -8.68 -0.12
C SER A 53 -3.54 -7.23 -0.27
N ALA A 54 -4.03 -6.60 0.81
CA ALA A 54 -4.46 -5.21 0.77
C ALA A 54 -3.29 -4.24 0.55
N LEU A 55 -2.17 -4.43 1.25
CA LEU A 55 -0.98 -3.59 1.08
C LEU A 55 -0.33 -3.78 -0.30
N HIS A 56 -0.29 -5.02 -0.80
CA HIS A 56 0.23 -5.30 -2.15
C HIS A 56 -0.63 -4.61 -3.22
N ALA A 57 -1.95 -4.71 -3.12
CA ALA A 57 -2.86 -4.02 -4.04
C ALA A 57 -2.73 -2.50 -3.96
N LEU A 58 -2.64 -1.95 -2.75
CA LEU A 58 -2.46 -0.51 -2.53
C LEU A 58 -1.12 0.00 -3.10
N GLY A 59 -0.06 -0.80 -2.99
CA GLY A 59 1.23 -0.47 -3.59
C GLY A 59 1.17 -0.40 -5.11
N GLY A 60 0.52 -1.36 -5.76
CA GLY A 60 0.32 -1.35 -7.21
C GLY A 60 -0.45 -0.12 -7.68
N TRP A 61 -1.55 0.20 -7.00
CA TRP A 61 -2.31 1.43 -7.27
C TRP A 61 -1.45 2.70 -7.09
N ALA A 62 -0.64 2.78 -6.02
CA ALA A 62 0.18 3.96 -5.76
C ALA A 62 1.26 4.14 -6.82
N VAL A 63 1.91 3.06 -7.27
CA VAL A 63 2.87 3.11 -8.39
C VAL A 63 2.18 3.61 -9.65
N GLU A 64 1.07 2.98 -10.05
CA GLU A 64 0.31 3.37 -11.25
C GLU A 64 -0.08 4.86 -11.21
N ASN A 65 -0.68 5.31 -10.12
CA ASN A 65 -1.10 6.69 -9.93
C ASN A 65 0.07 7.68 -9.98
N ALA A 66 1.23 7.35 -9.41
CA ALA A 66 2.41 8.22 -9.45
C ALA A 66 3.05 8.32 -10.85
N ILE A 67 2.87 7.30 -11.68
CA ILE A 67 3.28 7.34 -13.09
C ILE A 67 2.29 8.16 -13.92
N GLU A 68 0.99 7.97 -13.71
CA GLU A 68 -0.06 8.67 -14.47
C GLU A 68 -0.08 10.18 -14.21
N ASP A 69 0.04 10.60 -12.95
CA ASP A 69 -0.05 12.02 -12.58
C ASP A 69 1.26 12.79 -12.80
N ASP A 70 2.33 12.09 -13.17
CA ASP A 70 3.72 12.59 -13.28
C ASP A 70 4.20 13.43 -12.06
N GLU A 71 3.67 13.14 -10.88
CA GLU A 71 4.00 13.91 -9.67
C GLU A 71 5.38 13.56 -9.08
N PRO A 72 5.98 14.46 -8.28
CA PRO A 72 7.16 14.15 -7.48
C PRO A 72 6.91 12.95 -6.57
N ILE A 73 7.91 12.08 -6.43
CA ILE A 73 7.78 10.89 -5.59
C ILE A 73 7.69 11.31 -4.11
N ASN A 74 6.58 10.96 -3.49
CA ASN A 74 6.39 11.01 -2.05
C ASN A 74 5.37 9.95 -1.63
N ALA A 75 5.84 8.71 -1.43
CA ALA A 75 4.96 7.61 -1.13
C ALA A 75 4.19 7.80 0.20
N HIS A 76 4.78 8.50 1.18
CA HIS A 76 4.12 8.77 2.45
C HIS A 76 2.92 9.69 2.27
N LEU A 77 3.10 10.83 1.60
CA LEU A 77 2.02 11.79 1.37
C LEU A 77 0.91 11.16 0.52
N GLN A 78 1.27 10.47 -0.56
CA GLN A 78 0.31 9.80 -1.43
C GLN A 78 -0.54 8.78 -0.66
N LEU A 79 0.08 7.93 0.16
CA LEU A 79 -0.67 6.98 0.99
C LEU A 79 -1.48 7.67 2.10
N LEU A 80 -0.98 8.76 2.67
CA LEU A 80 -1.70 9.52 3.69
C LEU A 80 -3.00 10.11 3.12
N GLU A 81 -2.91 10.73 1.95
CA GLU A 81 -4.05 11.33 1.23
C GLU A 81 -5.03 10.26 0.74
N ALA A 82 -4.52 9.19 0.12
CA ALA A 82 -5.32 8.07 -0.38
C ALA A 82 -6.13 7.36 0.72
N THR A 83 -5.73 7.50 1.98
CA THR A 83 -6.39 6.87 3.14
C THR A 83 -7.10 7.85 4.07
N ALA A 84 -7.03 9.16 3.80
CA ALA A 84 -7.57 10.21 4.67
C ALA A 84 -9.11 10.18 4.79
N GLY A 85 -9.81 9.70 3.76
CA GLY A 85 -11.27 9.58 3.74
C GLY A 85 -11.85 8.51 4.67
N GLY A 86 -11.01 7.73 5.36
CA GLY A 86 -11.45 6.59 6.15
C GLY A 86 -11.75 5.34 5.32
N GLU A 87 -11.47 5.38 4.03
CA GLU A 87 -11.52 4.29 3.06
C GLU A 87 -10.22 4.29 2.25
N GLY A 88 -9.96 3.21 1.51
CA GLY A 88 -8.85 3.17 0.56
C GLY A 88 -9.27 3.63 -0.84
N PRO A 89 -8.33 3.74 -1.79
CA PRO A 89 -8.66 3.91 -3.19
C PRO A 89 -9.54 2.76 -3.71
N LEU A 90 -10.37 3.05 -4.71
CA LEU A 90 -11.25 2.06 -5.31
C LEU A 90 -10.45 1.14 -6.26
N ILE A 91 -10.00 0.00 -5.73
CA ILE A 91 -9.20 -0.99 -6.48
C ILE A 91 -10.08 -2.16 -6.95
N TYR A 92 -11.01 -2.61 -6.12
CA TYR A 92 -11.77 -3.84 -6.35
C TYR A 92 -13.18 -3.57 -6.89
N GLN A 93 -13.28 -3.02 -8.10
CA GLN A 93 -14.57 -2.72 -8.73
C GLN A 93 -15.44 -3.97 -8.86
N GLY A 94 -16.69 -3.88 -8.40
CA GLY A 94 -17.65 -5.00 -8.40
C GLY A 94 -17.35 -6.12 -7.41
N ARG A 95 -16.34 -5.96 -6.53
CA ARG A 95 -15.98 -6.92 -5.47
C ARG A 95 -15.97 -6.23 -4.11
N GLU A 96 -17.16 -5.85 -3.62
CA GLU A 96 -17.33 -5.09 -2.37
C GLU A 96 -16.67 -5.74 -1.16
N GLU A 97 -16.68 -7.07 -1.06
CA GLU A 97 -16.07 -7.77 0.08
C GLU A 97 -14.56 -7.50 0.15
N TRP A 98 -13.88 -7.51 -1.00
CA TRP A 98 -12.45 -7.26 -1.11
C TRP A 98 -12.14 -5.78 -0.87
N GLN A 99 -12.99 -4.87 -1.36
CA GLN A 99 -12.86 -3.44 -1.08
C GLN A 99 -13.00 -3.16 0.43
N ARG A 100 -13.98 -3.74 1.12
CA ARG A 100 -14.16 -3.57 2.57
C ARG A 100 -12.95 -4.06 3.38
N GLU A 101 -12.29 -5.13 2.92
CA GLU A 101 -11.05 -5.60 3.52
C GLU A 101 -9.91 -4.59 3.31
N LEU A 102 -9.75 -4.07 2.09
CA LEU A 102 -8.81 -3.00 1.77
C LEU A 102 -9.05 -1.77 2.66
N ASP A 103 -10.28 -1.28 2.74
CA ASP A 103 -10.65 -0.08 3.53
C ASP A 103 -10.34 -0.26 5.02
N THR A 104 -10.54 -1.48 5.52
CA THR A 104 -10.19 -1.81 6.92
C THR A 104 -8.69 -1.73 7.17
N VAL A 105 -7.88 -2.18 6.22
CA VAL A 105 -6.41 -2.08 6.31
C VAL A 105 -5.98 -0.61 6.14
N CYS A 106 -6.56 0.12 5.18
CA CYS A 106 -6.30 1.54 4.93
C CYS A 106 -6.56 2.41 6.17
N ARG A 107 -7.67 2.19 6.89
CA ARG A 107 -7.93 2.88 8.17
C ARG A 107 -6.87 2.64 9.24
N LYS A 108 -6.22 1.48 9.25
CA LYS A 108 -5.14 1.19 10.19
C LYS A 108 -3.81 1.77 9.70
N LEU A 109 -3.55 1.70 8.40
CA LEU A 109 -2.39 2.32 7.76
C LEU A 109 -2.42 3.85 7.94
N HIS A 110 -3.55 4.51 7.71
CA HIS A 110 -3.72 5.95 7.91
C HIS A 110 -3.31 6.38 9.33
N ARG A 111 -3.75 5.64 10.36
CA ARG A 111 -3.37 5.90 11.75
C ARG A 111 -1.87 5.81 11.96
N PHE A 112 -1.22 4.82 11.36
CA PHE A 112 0.24 4.68 11.41
C PHE A 112 0.93 5.87 10.72
N LEU A 113 0.51 6.23 9.51
CA LEU A 113 1.07 7.32 8.73
C LEU A 113 0.91 8.68 9.45
N ALA A 114 -0.28 8.96 9.97
CA ALA A 114 -0.59 10.19 10.70
C ALA A 114 0.15 10.29 12.04
N SER A 115 0.49 9.17 12.68
CA SER A 115 1.31 9.14 13.90
C SER A 115 2.82 9.21 13.65
N SER A 116 3.24 9.09 12.39
CA SER A 116 4.66 9.11 11.99
C SER A 116 5.13 10.50 11.55
N CYS A 117 4.30 11.53 11.75
CA CYS A 117 4.63 12.94 11.54
C CYS A 117 5.23 13.59 12.80
#